data_AF-A0A7L2WHX4-F1
#
_entry.id   AF-A0A7L2WHX4-F1
#
_cell.length_a   1.000
_cell.length_b   1.000
_cell.length_c   1.000
_cell.angle_alpha   90.00
_cell.angle_beta   90.00
_cell.angle_gamma   90.00
#
_symmetry.space_group_name_H-M   'P 1'
#
loop_
_entity.id
_entity.type
_entity.pdbx_description
1 polymer ?
#
loop_
_entity_poly.entity_id
_entity_poly.type
_entity_poly.pdbx_seq_one_letter_code
_entity_poly.pdbx_strand_id
1 'polypeptide(L)' 'QKWRPFCLRFEGVVEDFNYGTLLRLDCRKDYTEENTIFATRIQFFAIEIARNREGCNSVVYSSAREPAAAAAEE' A
#
# COMPACT_ATOMS: atom_id res chain seq x y z
N GLN A 1 2.05 18.23 -10.83
CA GLN A 1 2.59 17.59 -12.06
C GLN A 1 3.74 16.58 -11.80
N LYS A 2 4.07 16.20 -10.55
CA LYS A 2 5.23 15.32 -10.25
C LYS A 2 4.99 13.82 -10.51
N TRP A 3 3.75 13.34 -10.38
CA TRP A 3 3.45 11.91 -10.51
C TRP A 3 3.49 11.37 -11.94
N ARG A 4 3.08 12.17 -12.94
CA ARG A 4 3.06 11.72 -14.34
C ARG A 4 4.44 11.28 -14.85
N PRO A 5 5.52 12.09 -14.72
CA PRO A 5 6.85 11.64 -15.11
C PRO A 5 7.35 10.50 -14.22
N PHE A 6 6.95 10.43 -12.94
CA PHE A 6 7.30 9.30 -12.07
C PHE A 6 6.71 7.99 -12.60
N CYS A 7 5.42 7.94 -12.93
CA CYS A 7 4.73 6.75 -13.40
C CYS A 7 5.28 6.26 -14.74
N LEU A 8 5.52 7.18 -15.70
CA LEU A 8 6.01 6.82 -17.04
C LEU A 8 7.40 6.16 -17.03
N ARG A 9 8.22 6.37 -15.99
CA ARG A 9 9.52 5.68 -15.86
C ARG A 9 9.40 4.17 -15.67
N PHE A 10 8.21 3.66 -15.33
CA PHE A 10 7.96 2.25 -15.10
C PHE A 10 7.19 1.59 -16.24
N GLU A 11 6.92 2.32 -17.32
CA GLU A 11 6.33 1.77 -18.54
C GLU A 11 7.26 0.68 -19.12
N GLY A 12 6.73 -0.53 -19.33
CA GLY A 12 7.50 -1.70 -19.78
C GLY A 12 8.39 -2.36 -18.72
N VAL A 13 8.50 -1.79 -17.52
CA VAL A 13 9.24 -2.37 -16.39
C VAL A 13 8.30 -3.06 -15.41
N VAL A 14 7.16 -2.43 -15.14
CA VAL A 14 6.13 -2.96 -14.25
C VAL A 14 4.86 -3.21 -15.05
N GLU A 15 4.36 -4.44 -14.97
CA GLU A 15 3.09 -4.83 -15.57
C GLU A 15 1.93 -4.02 -14.96
N ASP A 16 1.07 -3.49 -15.84
CA ASP A 16 -0.02 -2.55 -15.54
C ASP A 16 0.36 -1.45 -14.54
N PHE A 17 1.50 -0.80 -14.77
CA PHE A 17 2.00 0.28 -13.93
C PHE A 17 0.96 1.41 -13.68
N ASN A 18 0.05 1.60 -14.63
CA ASN A 18 -1.04 2.59 -14.63
C ASN A 18 -2.39 2.03 -14.14
N TYR A 19 -2.47 0.76 -13.74
CA TYR A 19 -3.70 0.15 -13.23
C TYR A 19 -4.22 0.88 -11.99
N GLY A 20 -5.53 1.05 -11.91
CA GLY A 20 -6.20 1.72 -10.80
C GLY A 20 -6.27 0.87 -9.53
N THR A 21 -5.93 1.45 -8.39
CA THR A 21 -6.02 0.79 -7.09
C THR A 21 -6.43 1.76 -6.00
N LEU A 22 -6.80 1.22 -4.84
CA LEU A 22 -7.13 2.00 -3.65
C LEU A 22 -5.88 2.16 -2.77
N LEU A 23 -5.68 3.37 -2.26
CA LEU A 23 -4.57 3.69 -1.37
C LEU A 23 -5.09 4.38 -0.11
N ARG A 24 -4.60 3.94 1.05
CA ARG A 24 -4.90 4.57 2.34
C ARG A 24 -4.12 5.88 2.51
N LEU A 25 -4.80 6.94 2.95
CA LEU A 25 -4.18 8.21 3.32
C LEU A 25 -3.38 8.07 4.62
N ASP A 26 -4.00 7.55 5.67
CA ASP A 26 -3.37 7.15 6.92
C ASP A 26 -3.25 5.62 6.98
N CYS A 27 -2.02 5.13 7.02
CA CYS A 27 -1.71 3.69 7.09
C CYS A 27 -2.15 3.01 8.38
N ARG A 28 -2.45 3.77 9.44
CA ARG A 28 -2.90 3.25 10.74
C ARG A 28 -4.41 3.04 10.81
N LYS A 29 -5.15 3.53 9.83
CA LYS A 29 -6.61 3.44 9.76
C LYS A 29 -7.02 2.47 8.65
N ASP A 30 -8.21 1.93 8.74
CA ASP A 30 -8.76 1.05 7.72
C ASP A 30 -9.17 1.79 6.44
N TYR A 31 -9.56 1.01 5.43
CA TYR A 31 -10.16 1.54 4.21
C TYR A 31 -11.56 2.07 4.51
N THR A 32 -11.66 3.38 4.68
CA THR A 32 -12.93 4.12 4.78
C THR A 32 -13.02 5.13 3.63
N GLU A 33 -14.22 5.65 3.34
CA GLU A 33 -14.41 6.68 2.32
C GLU A 33 -13.48 7.89 2.55
N GLU A 34 -13.35 8.34 3.80
CA GLU A 34 -12.51 9.48 4.18
C GLU A 34 -11.00 9.16 4.14
N ASN A 35 -10.61 7.90 4.28
CA ASN A 35 -9.20 7.48 4.35
C ASN A 35 -8.69 6.83 3.07
N THR A 36 -9.50 6.78 2.00
CA THR A 36 -9.16 6.03 0.79
C THR A 36 -9.20 6.94 -0.43
N ILE A 37 -8.16 6.85 -1.25
CA ILE A 37 -8.11 7.52 -2.55
C ILE A 37 -7.82 6.53 -3.67
N PHE A 38 -8.23 6.89 -4.88
CA PHE A 38 -7.83 6.19 -6.08
C PHE A 38 -6.43 6.62 -6.52
N ALA A 39 -5.56 5.65 -6.75
CA ALA A 39 -4.17 5.85 -7.16
C ALA A 39 -3.80 4.84 -8.26
N THR A 40 -2.71 5.09 -8.98
CA THR A 40 -2.16 4.08 -9.89
C THR A 40 -1.32 3.05 -9.12
N ARG A 41 -1.16 1.85 -9.67
CA ARG A 41 -0.35 0.76 -9.10
C ARG A 41 1.06 1.23 -8.73
N ILE A 42 1.70 2.04 -9.58
CA ILE A 42 3.03 2.59 -9.27
C ILE A 42 3.03 3.58 -8.12
N GLN A 43 2.00 4.41 -7.99
CA GLN A 43 1.89 5.31 -6.83
C GLN A 43 1.69 4.50 -5.54
N PHE A 44 0.85 3.47 -5.60
CA PHE A 44 0.63 2.54 -4.49
C PHE A 44 1.94 1.86 -4.08
N PHE A 45 2.67 1.26 -5.02
CA PHE A 45 3.95 0.62 -4.72
C PHE A 45 4.97 1.60 -4.14
N ALA A 46 5.11 2.79 -4.72
CA ALA A 46 6.06 3.77 -4.20
C ALA A 46 5.79 4.12 -2.73
N ILE A 47 4.51 4.33 -2.38
CA ILE A 47 4.09 4.73 -1.04
C ILE A 47 4.15 3.55 -0.07
N GLU A 48 3.61 2.39 -0.44
CA GLU A 48 3.59 1.21 0.43
C GLU A 48 4.97 0.61 0.67
N ILE A 49 5.87 0.64 -0.32
CA ILE A 49 7.26 0.22 -0.13
C ILE A 49 7.96 1.16 0.87
N ALA A 50 7.76 2.48 0.75
CA ALA A 50 8.32 3.44 1.70
C ALA A 50 7.77 3.19 3.12
N ARG A 51 6.44 3.04 3.27
CA ARG A 51 5.79 2.72 4.55
C ARG A 51 6.32 1.44 5.19
N ASN A 52 6.56 0.40 4.40
CA ASN A 52 7.13 -0.85 4.89
C ASN A 52 8.58 -0.66 5.36
N ARG A 53 9.40 0.08 4.61
CA ARG A 53 10.79 0.36 4.97
C ARG A 53 10.92 1.26 6.20
N GLU A 54 9.97 2.17 6.40
CA GLU A 54 9.93 3.09 7.55
C GLU A 54 9.18 2.50 8.76
N GLY A 55 8.58 1.31 8.62
CA GLY A 55 7.86 0.64 9.71
C GLY A 55 6.45 1.18 10.00
N CYS A 56 5.91 2.06 9.16
CA CYS A 56 4.57 2.62 9.35
C CYS A 56 3.46 1.54 9.28
N ASN A 57 3.68 0.49 8.49
CA ASN A 57 2.75 -0.64 8.36
C ASN A 57 2.97 -1.75 9.41
N SER A 58 3.93 -1.61 10.33
CA SER A 58 4.20 -2.65 11.33
C SER A 58 2.98 -2.96 12.20
N VAL A 59 2.14 -1.97 12.49
CA VAL A 59 0.89 -2.16 13.26
C VAL A 59 -0.06 -3.11 12.53
N VAL A 60 -0.26 -2.92 11.22
CA VAL A 60 -1.11 -3.77 10.38
C VAL A 60 -0.53 -5.19 10.28
N TYR A 61 0.79 -5.31 10.17
CA TYR A 61 1.46 -6.60 10.12
C TYR A 61 1.29 -7.37 11.44
N SER A 62 1.46 -6.71 12.59
CA SER A 62 1.29 -7.33 13.90
C SER A 62 -0.15 -7.74 14.16
N SER A 63 -1.12 -6.85 13.88
CA SER A 63 -2.54 -7.15 14.10
C SER A 63 -3.06 -8.28 13.21
N ALA A 64 -2.52 -8.43 12.00
CA ALA A 64 -2.84 -9.56 11.12
C ALA A 64 -2.27 -10.90 11.63
N ARG A 65 -1.22 -10.87 12.47
CA ARG A 65 -0.55 -12.06 13.01
C ARG A 65 -1.09 -12.54 14.35
N GLU A 66 -1.65 -11.66 15.18
CA GLU A 66 -2.31 -12.03 16.44
C GLU A 66 -3.34 -13.16 16.29
N PRO A 67 -4.30 -13.11 15.34
CA PRO A 67 -5.23 -14.22 15.14
C PRO A 67 -4.58 -15.47 14.53
N ALA A 68 -3.49 -15.32 13.76
CA ALA A 68 -2.79 -16.45 13.14
C ALA A 68 -1.91 -17.24 14.12
N ALA A 69 -1.40 -16.60 15.17
CA ALA A 69 -0.65 -17.28 16.24
C ALA A 69 -1.59 -18.05 17.18
N ALA A 70 -2.75 -17.48 17.53
CA ALA A 70 -3.75 -18.14 18.37
C ALA A 70 -4.34 -19.41 17.72
N ALA A 71 -4.46 -19.45 16.39
CA ALA A 71 -4.95 -20.62 15.65
C ALA A 71 -3.89 -21.71 15.39
N ALA A 72 -2.61 -21.44 15.67
CA ALA A 72 -1.51 -22.39 15.49
C ALA A 72 -1.10 -23.10 16.80
N GLU A 73 -1.63 -22.65 17.94
CA GLU A 73 -1.43 -23.25 19.27
C GLU A 73 -2.59 -24.17 19.69
N GLU A 74 -3.61 -24.34 18.85
CA GLU A 74 -4.70 -25.33 18.98
C GLU A 74 -4.48 -26.54 18.06
#